data_AF-A0A0C1D675-F1
#
_entry.id   AF-A0A0C1D675-F1
#
_cell.length_a   1.000
_cell.length_b   1.000
_cell.length_c   1.000
_cell.angle_alpha   90.00
_cell.angle_beta   90.00
_cell.angle_gamma   90.00
#
_symmetry.space_group_name_H-M   'P 1'
#
loop_
_entity.id
_entity.type
_entity.pdbx_description
1 polymer ?
#
loop_
_entity_poly.entity_id
_entity_poly.type
_entity_poly.pdbx_seq_one_letter_code
_entity_poly.pdbx_strand_id
1 'polypeptide(L)'
;MKNLTFIGFLLLGLAFLLYYLQPQFSAVKLFEPMTLMGILAGIGIGLIIGGIVGYASKGSAVRNEQKKQELKQLRRENEDLEKQAAELAKQQTVTYVPDENQNPQNY
;
A
#
# COMPACT_ATOMS: atom_id res chain seq x y z
N MET A 1 1.33 0.90 10.58
CA MET A 1 0.76 1.56 11.77
C MET A 1 1.22 0.91 13.07
N LYS A 2 1.06 -0.43 13.26
CA LYS A 2 1.39 -1.16 14.49
C LYS A 2 2.78 -0.89 15.10
N ASN A 3 3.85 -0.90 14.28
CA ASN A 3 5.21 -0.79 14.80
C ASN A 3 5.57 0.63 15.27
N LEU A 4 5.05 1.67 14.61
CA LEU A 4 5.36 3.06 14.98
C LEU A 4 4.65 3.45 16.28
N THR A 5 3.39 3.04 16.45
CA THR A 5 2.65 3.21 17.70
C THR A 5 3.33 2.45 18.85
N PHE A 6 3.79 1.22 18.59
CA PHE A 6 4.53 0.43 19.59
C PHE A 6 5.82 1.13 20.04
N ILE A 7 6.62 1.65 19.10
CA ILE A 7 7.85 2.40 19.39
C ILE A 7 7.54 3.68 20.18
N GLY A 8 6.46 4.39 19.84
CA GLY A 8 6.01 5.56 20.59
C GLY A 8 5.69 5.23 22.06
N PHE A 9 4.92 4.17 22.30
CA PHE A 9 4.63 3.71 23.68
C PHE A 9 5.88 3.22 24.41
N LEU A 10 6.79 2.53 23.71
CA LEU A 10 8.06 2.07 24.28
C LEU A 10 8.89 3.25 24.76
N LEU A 11 9.07 4.28 23.94
CA LEU A 11 9.83 5.49 24.29
C LEU A 11 9.16 6.28 25.41
N LEU A 12 7.83 6.37 25.42
CA LEU A 12 7.08 7.03 26.48
C LEU A 12 7.23 6.29 27.83
N GLY A 13 7.14 4.96 27.80
CA GLY A 13 7.41 4.11 28.97
C GLY A 13 8.85 4.26 29.46
N LEU A 14 9.82 4.34 28.55
CA LEU A 14 11.22 4.56 28.89
C LEU A 14 11.44 5.94 29.54
N ALA A 15 10.83 6.99 29.01
CA ALA A 15 10.89 8.33 29.58
C ALA A 15 10.32 8.36 31.00
N PHE A 16 9.19 7.69 31.22
CA PHE A 16 8.58 7.59 32.55
C PHE A 16 9.45 6.77 33.52
N LEU A 17 10.04 5.67 33.05
CA LEU A 17 10.96 4.85 33.85
C LEU A 17 12.20 5.66 34.26
N LEU A 18 12.85 6.34 33.31
CA LEU A 18 14.00 7.20 33.57
C LEU A 18 13.67 8.32 34.55
N TYR A 19 12.48 8.89 34.44
CA TYR A 19 11.99 9.90 35.37
C TYR A 19 11.75 9.34 36.77
N TYR A 20 11.21 8.13 36.89
CA TYR A 20 10.97 7.45 38.17
C TYR A 20 12.29 7.09 38.88
N LEU A 21 13.34 6.74 38.14
CA LEU A 21 14.67 6.42 38.67
C LEU A 21 15.45 7.67 39.17
N GLN A 22 14.98 8.90 38.90
CA GLN A 22 15.64 10.11 39.40
C GLN A 22 15.52 10.19 40.94
N PRO A 23 16.64 10.43 41.67
CA PRO A 23 16.65 10.54 43.14
C PRO A 23 15.76 11.66 43.71
N GLN A 24 15.45 12.64 42.87
CA GLN A 24 14.71 13.86 43.18
C GLN A 24 13.36 13.89 42.47
N PHE A 25 12.72 12.72 42.40
CA PHE A 25 11.39 12.55 41.85
C PHE A 25 10.40 13.48 42.55
N SER A 26 9.74 14.33 41.78
CA SER A 26 8.66 15.20 42.27
C SER A 26 7.79 15.58 41.09
N ALA A 27 6.50 15.22 41.15
CA ALA A 27 5.54 15.52 40.09
C ALA A 27 5.50 17.02 39.74
N VAL A 28 5.85 17.90 40.67
CA VAL A 28 5.93 19.35 40.44
C VAL A 28 6.97 19.72 39.39
N LYS A 29 8.07 18.96 39.27
CA LYS A 29 9.13 19.19 38.28
C LYS A 29 8.67 18.96 36.84
N LEU A 30 7.57 18.23 36.63
CA LEU A 30 6.98 18.08 35.30
C LEU A 30 6.35 19.39 34.80
N PHE A 31 5.94 20.26 35.72
CA PHE A 31 5.33 21.55 35.44
C PHE A 31 6.34 22.71 35.44
N GLU A 32 7.62 22.44 35.71
CA GLU A 32 8.66 23.44 35.54
C GLU A 32 8.75 23.85 34.06
N PRO A 33 8.98 25.15 33.75
CA PRO A 33 8.92 25.66 32.39
C PRO A 33 9.78 24.89 31.39
N MET A 34 10.99 24.50 31.79
CA MET A 34 11.92 23.76 30.92
C MET A 34 11.42 22.35 30.61
N THR A 35 10.98 21.60 31.64
CA THR A 35 10.43 20.25 31.47
C THR A 35 9.15 20.27 30.67
N LEU A 36 8.25 21.20 30.98
CA LEU A 36 6.96 21.35 30.29
C LEU A 36 7.17 21.72 28.82
N MET A 37 8.11 22.62 28.53
CA MET A 37 8.49 22.96 27.16
C MET A 37 9.04 21.74 26.40
N GLY A 38 9.87 20.92 27.05
CA GLY A 38 10.36 19.67 26.46
C GLY A 38 9.22 18.68 26.13
N ILE A 39 8.26 18.52 27.04
CA ILE A 39 7.07 17.68 26.83
C ILE A 39 6.23 18.22 25.66
N LEU A 40 5.92 19.51 25.65
CA LEU A 40 5.16 20.18 24.59
C LEU A 40 5.85 20.07 23.23
N ALA A 41 7.16 20.28 23.17
CA ALA A 41 7.95 20.13 21.95
C ALA A 41 7.93 18.69 21.44
N GLY A 42 8.10 17.71 22.35
CA GLY A 42 8.00 16.29 22.01
C GLY A 42 6.63 15.91 21.45
N ILE A 43 5.54 16.39 22.07
CA ILE A 43 4.17 16.21 21.58
C ILE A 43 4.01 16.85 20.21
N GLY A 44 4.44 18.10 20.03
CA GLY A 44 4.32 18.83 18.77
C GLY A 44 5.01 18.12 17.60
N ILE A 45 6.27 17.74 17.77
CA ILE A 45 7.03 16.97 16.75
C ILE A 45 6.36 15.63 16.48
N GLY A 46 5.95 14.93 17.54
CA GLY A 46 5.27 13.64 17.44
C GLY A 46 3.96 13.73 16.65
N LEU A 47 3.15 14.78 16.86
CA LEU A 47 1.90 15.00 16.14
C LEU A 47 2.14 15.35 14.66
N ILE A 48 3.15 16.15 14.33
CA ILE A 48 3.49 16.47 12.92
C ILE A 48 3.89 15.19 12.17
N ILE A 49 4.85 14.44 12.71
CA ILE A 49 5.34 13.22 12.05
C ILE A 49 4.23 12.16 12.03
N GLY A 50 3.54 11.98 13.15
CA GLY A 50 2.41 11.06 13.26
C GLY A 50 1.27 11.40 12.30
N GLY A 51 0.98 12.69 12.11
CA GLY A 51 -0.01 13.18 11.16
C GLY A 51 0.36 12.88 9.70
N ILE A 52 1.61 13.14 9.32
CA ILE A 52 2.13 12.84 7.97
C ILE A 52 2.07 11.32 7.70
N VAL A 53 2.61 10.52 8.61
CA VAL A 53 2.64 9.05 8.45
C VAL A 53 1.22 8.48 8.49
N GLY A 54 0.35 9.01 9.34
CA GLY A 54 -1.06 8.61 9.43
C GLY A 54 -1.83 8.92 8.16
N TYR A 55 -1.63 10.11 7.59
CA TYR A 55 -2.24 10.51 6.32
C TYR A 55 -1.75 9.63 5.16
N ALA A 56 -0.44 9.41 5.04
CA ALA A 56 0.14 8.53 4.03
C ALA A 56 -0.36 7.07 4.15
N SER A 57 -0.53 6.57 5.38
CA SER A 57 -1.09 5.23 5.63
C SER A 57 -2.54 5.11 5.17
N LYS A 58 -3.38 6.14 5.33
CA LYS A 58 -4.76 6.14 4.87
C LYS A 58 -4.84 6.28 3.34
N GLY A 59 -4.01 7.11 2.73
CA GLY A 59 -3.93 7.24 1.27
C GLY A 59 -3.51 5.95 0.56
N SER A 60 -2.57 5.20 1.15
CA SER A 60 -2.17 3.88 0.65
C SER A 60 -3.29 2.84 0.76
N ALA A 61 -4.09 2.88 1.82
CA ALA A 61 -5.22 1.97 2.00
C ALA A 61 -6.29 2.18 0.90
N VAL A 62 -6.66 3.45 0.62
CA VAL A 62 -7.60 3.79 -0.45
C VAL A 62 -7.04 3.39 -1.83
N ARG A 63 -5.75 3.64 -2.07
CA ARG A 63 -5.10 3.28 -3.33
C ARG A 63 -5.00 1.77 -3.54
N ASN A 64 -4.86 0.99 -2.48
CA ASN A 64 -4.83 -0.47 -2.56
C ASN A 64 -6.21 -1.07 -2.83
N GLU A 65 -7.28 -0.48 -2.30
CA GLU A 65 -8.65 -0.89 -2.64
C GLU A 65 -8.99 -0.58 -4.09
N GLN A 66 -8.65 0.61 -4.57
CA GLN A 66 -8.82 0.99 -5.98
C GLN A 66 -8.01 0.09 -6.91
N LYS A 67 -6.73 -0.17 -6.61
CA LYS A 67 -5.88 -1.10 -7.39
C LYS A 67 -6.46 -2.52 -7.46
N LYS A 68 -7.10 -3.00 -6.38
CA LYS A 68 -7.74 -4.33 -6.38
C LYS A 68 -8.98 -4.38 -7.27
N GLN A 69 -9.72 -3.28 -7.36
CA GLN A 69 -10.89 -3.17 -8.24
C GLN A 69 -10.46 -3.04 -9.71
N GLU A 70 -9.46 -2.21 -10.00
CA GLU A 70 -8.85 -2.06 -11.32
C GLU A 70 -8.30 -3.40 -11.82
N LEU A 71 -7.50 -4.12 -11.01
CA LEU A 71 -6.98 -5.44 -11.38
C LEU A 71 -8.09 -6.46 -11.69
N LYS A 72 -9.25 -6.38 -11.02
CA LYS A 72 -10.38 -7.25 -11.33
C LYS A 72 -11.06 -6.88 -12.65
N GLN A 73 -11.16 -5.58 -12.97
CA GLN A 73 -11.71 -5.12 -14.26
C GLN A 73 -10.78 -5.49 -15.41
N LEU A 74 -9.47 -5.22 -15.28
CA LEU A 74 -8.48 -5.58 -16.31
C LEU A 74 -8.41 -7.08 -16.57
N ARG A 75 -8.60 -7.94 -15.55
CA ARG A 75 -8.68 -9.41 -15.77
C ARG A 75 -9.91 -9.82 -16.59
N ARG A 76 -11.05 -9.18 -16.36
CA ARG A 76 -12.27 -9.45 -17.14
C ARG A 76 -12.12 -9.00 -18.58
N GLU A 77 -11.58 -7.79 -18.79
CA GLU A 77 -11.32 -7.28 -20.15
C GLU A 77 -10.33 -8.15 -20.91
N ASN A 78 -9.28 -8.67 -20.26
CA ASN A 78 -8.34 -9.61 -20.91
C ASN A 78 -9.04 -10.93 -21.29
N GLU A 79 -9.87 -11.51 -20.43
CA GLU A 79 -10.62 -12.73 -20.77
C GLU A 79 -11.58 -12.52 -21.95
N ASP A 80 -12.22 -11.35 -22.03
CA ASP A 80 -13.13 -11.02 -23.13
C ASP A 80 -12.39 -10.73 -24.44
N LEU A 81 -11.21 -10.08 -24.37
CA LEU A 81 -10.32 -9.88 -25.52
C LEU A 81 -9.73 -11.20 -26.02
N GLU A 82 -9.35 -12.12 -25.13
CA GLU A 82 -8.81 -13.43 -25.49
C GLU A 82 -9.88 -14.30 -26.19
N LYS A 83 -11.13 -14.22 -25.76
CA LYS A 83 -12.26 -14.87 -26.45
C LYS A 83 -12.50 -14.29 -27.84
N GLN A 84 -12.49 -12.96 -27.98
CA GLN A 84 -12.65 -12.30 -29.28
C GLN A 84 -11.51 -12.64 -30.23
N ALA A 85 -10.26 -12.66 -29.73
CA ALA A 85 -9.11 -13.06 -30.52
C ALA A 85 -9.19 -14.54 -30.96
N ALA A 86 -9.65 -15.43 -30.08
CA ALA A 86 -9.86 -16.84 -30.42
C ALA A 86 -10.99 -17.06 -31.44
N GLU A 87 -12.06 -16.25 -31.40
CA GLU A 87 -13.13 -16.28 -32.41
C GLU A 87 -12.66 -15.74 -33.76
N LEU A 88 -11.88 -14.65 -33.78
CA LEU A 88 -11.28 -14.10 -34.99
C LEU A 88 -10.28 -15.09 -35.63
N ALA A 89 -9.45 -15.75 -34.80
CA ALA A 89 -8.53 -16.79 -35.28
C ALA A 89 -9.28 -18.01 -35.86
N LYS A 90 -10.42 -18.39 -35.27
CA LYS A 90 -11.30 -19.44 -35.82
C LYS A 90 -11.98 -19.03 -37.13
N GLN A 91 -12.30 -17.76 -37.34
CA GLN A 91 -12.85 -17.28 -38.62
C GLN A 91 -11.78 -17.23 -39.73
N GLN A 92 -10.53 -16.89 -39.38
CA GLN A 92 -9.42 -16.89 -40.33
C GLN A 92 -9.03 -18.31 -40.78
N THR A 93 -9.08 -19.31 -39.90
CA THR A 93 -8.80 -20.70 -40.27
C THR A 93 -9.86 -21.33 -41.16
N VAL A 94 -11.11 -20.85 -41.15
CA VAL A 94 -12.17 -21.31 -42.05
C VAL A 94 -12.07 -20.67 -43.45
N THR A 95 -11.34 -19.56 -43.61
CA THR A 95 -11.22 -18.85 -44.90
C THR A 95 -10.02 -19.33 -45.75
N TYR A 96 -9.03 -20.02 -45.17
CA TYR A 96 -7.94 -20.62 -45.95
C TYR A 96 -8.19 -22.11 -46.16
N VAL A 97 -8.98 -22.44 -47.18
CA VAL A 97 -8.96 -23.76 -47.83
C VAL A 97 -7.98 -23.62 -49.01
N PRO A 98 -6.77 -24.18 -48.94
CA PRO A 98 -5.92 -24.24 -50.13
C PRO A 98 -6.61 -25.18 -51.11
N ASP A 99 -7.01 -24.65 -52.27
CA ASP A 99 -7.51 -25.44 -53.39
C ASP A 99 -6.48 -26.52 -53.73
N GLU A 100 -6.80 -27.75 -53.33
CA GLU A 100 -6.05 -28.96 -53.65
C GLU A 100 -6.31 -29.28 -55.12
N ASN A 101 -5.71 -28.51 -56.03
CA ASN A 101 -5.87 -28.72 -57.46
C ASN A 101 -4.95 -29.85 -57.93
N GLN A 102 -5.61 -30.95 -58.29
CA GLN A 102 -5.08 -32.23 -58.70
C GLN A 102 -4.28 -32.12 -60.02
N ASN A 103 -3.12 -32.78 -60.01
CA ASN A 103 -2.30 -33.14 -61.17
C ASN A 103 -3.13 -33.88 -62.25
N PRO A 104 -2.74 -33.84 -63.54
CA PRO A 104 -1.94 -34.97 -64.00
C PRO A 104 -0.80 -34.61 -64.95
N GLN A 105 0.29 -35.36 -64.80
CA GLN A 105 1.37 -35.49 -65.77
C GLN A 105 0.83 -35.85 -67.16
N ASN A 106 1.43 -35.30 -68.22
CA ASN A 106 1.54 -36.01 -69.49
C ASN A 106 2.64 -35.44 -70.42
N TYR A 107 3.46 -36.39 -70.90
CA TYR A 107 4.40 -36.47 -72.04
C TYR A 107 5.44 -35.37 -72.29
#